data_AF-A0A4D4KSQ2-F1
#
_entry.id   AF-A0A4D4KSQ2-F1
#
_cell.length_a   1.000
_cell.length_b   1.000
_cell.length_c   1.000
_cell.angle_alpha   90.00
_cell.angle_beta   90.00
_cell.angle_gamma   90.00
#
_symmetry.space_group_name_H-M   'P 1'
#
loop_
_entity.id
_entity.type
_entity.pdbx_description
1 polymer ?
#
loop_
_entity_poly.entity_id
_entity_poly.type
_entity_poly.pdbx_seq_one_letter_code
_entity_poly.pdbx_strand_id
1 'polypeptide(L)'
;MLRSLLRHATVTVVCSGLLWSAVPAHAQSAHYTRRPHTVPSARWADRATDAYRALQTSLCQGPDAHGLYLERTPRRAGDPEHSYLWPMREATAAAVDMQQLPNTGQDHRQDAAERFDTVELYSGPGDRPGYQSYLPAPWDRAATSTTTTTLWWA
;
A
#
# COMPACT_ATOMS: atom_id res chain seq x y z
N MET A 1 -24.68 -55.74 21.32
CA MET A 1 -25.76 -55.78 20.31
C MET A 1 -25.61 -54.54 19.43
N LEU A 2 -24.97 -54.65 18.27
CA LEU A 2 -25.49 -55.08 16.96
C LEU A 2 -26.13 -53.92 16.17
N ARG A 3 -25.32 -53.38 15.24
CA ARG A 3 -25.63 -52.84 13.89
C ARG A 3 -26.57 -51.63 13.78
N SER A 4 -26.09 -50.59 13.08
CA SER A 4 -26.57 -50.34 11.71
C SER A 4 -25.65 -49.40 10.93
N LEU A 5 -25.06 -49.93 9.86
CA LEU A 5 -24.41 -49.20 8.77
C LEU A 5 -25.44 -49.02 7.66
N LEU A 6 -25.76 -47.79 7.26
CA LEU A 6 -26.36 -47.42 5.97
C LEU A 6 -25.83 -46.02 5.64
N ARG A 7 -24.89 -45.80 4.71
CA ARG A 7 -24.89 -46.00 3.24
C ARG A 7 -26.01 -45.22 2.50
N HIS A 8 -25.53 -44.44 1.51
CA HIS A 8 -26.21 -43.76 0.40
C HIS A 8 -26.82 -42.39 0.76
N ALA A 9 -26.74 -41.32 -0.04
CA ALA A 9 -26.40 -41.21 -1.46
C ALA A 9 -25.81 -39.82 -1.76
N THR A 10 -24.84 -39.78 -2.67
CA THR A 10 -24.46 -38.59 -3.45
C THR A 10 -25.66 -38.13 -4.28
N VAL A 11 -26.07 -36.86 -4.13
CA VAL A 11 -26.88 -36.17 -5.13
C VAL A 11 -26.27 -34.82 -5.40
N THR A 12 -25.48 -34.78 -6.47
CA THR A 12 -25.03 -33.57 -7.15
C THR A 12 -26.24 -32.94 -7.82
N VAL A 13 -26.79 -31.86 -7.25
CA VAL A 13 -27.76 -31.02 -7.97
C VAL A 13 -27.01 -29.85 -8.57
N VAL A 14 -26.71 -30.00 -9.85
CA VAL A 14 -26.28 -28.95 -10.76
C VAL A 14 -27.48 -28.03 -10.98
N CYS A 15 -27.52 -26.90 -10.28
CA CYS A 15 -28.42 -25.80 -10.63
C CYS A 15 -27.81 -25.00 -11.79
N SER A 16 -27.96 -25.50 -13.00
CA SER A 16 -27.81 -24.70 -14.23
C SER A 16 -29.18 -24.21 -14.65
N GLY A 17 -29.42 -22.90 -14.59
CA GLY A 17 -30.67 -22.34 -15.09
C GLY A 17 -30.83 -20.84 -14.87
N LEU A 18 -30.53 -20.09 -15.92
CA LEU A 18 -31.17 -18.82 -16.28
C LEU A 18 -30.85 -17.60 -15.42
N LEU A 19 -29.62 -17.10 -15.54
CA LEU A 19 -29.38 -15.66 -15.46
C LEU A 19 -29.39 -15.10 -16.89
N TRP A 20 -30.45 -14.35 -17.19
CA TRP A 20 -30.57 -13.47 -18.34
C TRP A 20 -29.27 -12.70 -18.57
N SER A 21 -28.62 -12.98 -19.70
CA SER A 21 -27.55 -12.17 -20.23
C SER A 21 -28.11 -10.86 -20.79
N ALA A 22 -28.41 -9.90 -19.93
CA ALA A 22 -28.44 -8.50 -20.34
C ALA A 22 -26.99 -8.07 -20.58
N VAL A 23 -26.44 -8.43 -21.74
CA VAL A 23 -25.16 -7.89 -22.20
C VAL A 23 -25.42 -6.41 -22.46
N PRO A 24 -24.82 -5.46 -21.72
CA PRO A 24 -24.92 -4.07 -22.10
C PRO A 24 -24.34 -3.96 -23.51
N ALA A 25 -25.17 -3.53 -24.46
CA ALA A 25 -24.78 -3.29 -25.86
C ALA A 25 -23.91 -2.03 -25.98
N HIS A 26 -22.90 -1.88 -25.13
CA HIS A 26 -21.99 -0.74 -25.05
C HIS A 26 -20.54 -1.20 -25.10
N ALA A 27 -20.21 -1.95 -26.14
CA ALA A 27 -18.87 -1.98 -26.69
C ALA A 27 -18.97 -2.54 -28.11
N GLN A 28 -19.51 -1.74 -29.04
CA GLN A 28 -19.01 -1.83 -30.40
C GLN A 28 -17.54 -1.48 -30.32
N SER A 29 -16.70 -2.51 -30.20
CA SER A 29 -15.30 -2.43 -30.55
C SER A 29 -15.27 -2.07 -32.03
N ALA A 30 -15.35 -0.78 -32.34
CA ALA A 30 -14.69 -0.29 -33.53
C ALA A 30 -13.27 -0.85 -33.39
N HIS A 31 -12.92 -1.79 -34.27
CA HIS A 31 -11.57 -2.28 -34.44
C HIS A 31 -10.72 -1.10 -34.91
N TYR A 32 -10.44 -0.18 -33.98
CA TYR A 32 -9.37 0.77 -34.13
C TYR A 32 -8.14 -0.11 -34.07
N THR A 33 -7.51 -0.32 -35.21
CA THR A 33 -6.11 -0.70 -35.34
C THR A 33 -5.23 0.43 -34.79
N ARG A 34 -5.50 0.89 -33.57
CA ARG A 34 -4.58 1.72 -32.79
C ARG A 34 -3.52 0.73 -32.34
N ARG A 35 -2.36 0.73 -33.02
CA ARG A 35 -1.16 0.09 -32.47
C ARG A 35 -1.02 0.56 -31.02
N PRO A 36 -0.73 -0.33 -30.06
CA PRO A 36 -0.43 0.08 -28.70
C PRO A 36 0.64 1.16 -28.78
N HIS A 37 0.34 2.36 -28.27
CA HIS A 37 1.31 3.43 -28.26
C HIS A 37 2.31 3.10 -27.17
N THR A 38 3.39 2.40 -27.52
CA THR A 38 4.44 2.05 -26.56
C THR A 38 5.09 3.34 -26.09
N VAL A 39 4.97 3.62 -24.79
CA VAL A 39 5.66 4.74 -24.16
C VAL A 39 7.12 4.34 -23.96
N PRO A 40 8.10 5.16 -24.39
CA PRO A 40 9.51 4.87 -24.13
C PRO A 40 9.81 4.75 -22.63
N SER A 41 10.70 3.83 -22.25
CA SER A 41 11.13 3.63 -20.85
C SER A 41 11.66 4.92 -20.21
N ALA A 42 12.42 5.73 -20.98
CA ALA A 42 12.91 7.03 -20.51
C ALA A 42 11.78 7.95 -20.03
N ARG A 43 10.64 7.98 -20.73
CA ARG A 43 9.48 8.80 -20.30
C ARG A 43 8.89 8.29 -18.98
N TRP A 44 8.95 6.99 -18.71
CA TRP A 44 8.53 6.45 -17.42
C TRP A 44 9.53 6.77 -16.30
N ALA A 45 10.83 6.75 -16.60
CA ALA A 45 11.86 7.18 -15.66
C ALA A 45 11.69 8.67 -15.28
N ASP A 46 11.40 9.53 -16.24
CA ASP A 46 11.12 10.95 -15.99
C ASP A 46 9.90 11.11 -15.08
N ARG A 47 8.80 10.40 -15.38
CA ARG A 47 7.58 10.43 -14.57
C ARG A 47 7.80 9.91 -13.14
N ALA A 48 8.58 8.85 -12.98
CA ALA A 48 8.93 8.32 -11.66
C ALA A 48 9.76 9.33 -10.87
N THR A 49 10.74 9.96 -11.51
CA THR A 49 11.58 11.00 -10.91
C THR A 49 10.75 12.21 -10.46
N ASP A 50 9.85 12.70 -11.31
CA ASP A 50 8.99 13.84 -10.97
C ASP A 50 8.01 13.51 -9.84
N ALA A 51 7.39 12.32 -9.88
CA ALA A 51 6.46 11.87 -8.85
C ALA A 51 7.17 11.67 -7.50
N TYR A 52 8.35 11.04 -7.51
CA TYR A 52 9.13 10.83 -6.30
C TYR A 52 9.62 12.15 -5.71
N ARG A 53 10.09 13.09 -6.54
CA ARG A 53 10.44 14.44 -6.08
C ARG A 53 9.24 15.14 -5.43
N ALA A 54 8.07 15.08 -6.07
CA ALA A 54 6.86 15.68 -5.51
C ALA A 54 6.48 15.04 -4.15
N LEU A 55 6.57 13.72 -4.03
CA LEU A 55 6.37 13.00 -2.77
C LEU A 55 7.32 13.50 -1.67
N GLN A 56 8.63 13.54 -1.96
CA GLN A 56 9.63 14.00 -1.00
C GLN A 56 9.40 15.46 -0.59
N THR A 57 9.21 16.37 -1.54
CA THR A 57 9.01 17.80 -1.25
C THR A 57 7.70 18.07 -0.49
N SER A 58 6.65 17.31 -0.77
CA SER A 58 5.31 17.62 -0.28
C SER A 58 4.98 16.97 1.07
N LEU A 59 5.52 15.77 1.33
CA LEU A 59 5.11 14.94 2.45
C LEU A 59 6.27 14.52 3.35
N CYS A 60 7.50 14.42 2.86
CA CYS A 60 8.64 14.07 3.71
C CYS A 60 9.00 15.23 4.64
N GLN A 61 9.11 14.94 5.94
CA GLN A 61 9.40 15.94 6.98
C GLN A 61 10.91 16.12 7.21
N GLY A 62 11.75 15.38 6.47
CA GLY A 62 13.20 15.50 6.52
C GLY A 62 13.85 14.82 7.74
N PRO A 63 15.18 14.90 7.86
CA PRO A 63 15.95 14.18 8.89
C PRO A 63 15.64 14.65 10.32
N ASP A 64 15.30 15.92 10.53
CA ASP A 64 14.94 16.47 11.84
C ASP A 64 13.66 15.84 12.42
N ALA A 65 12.82 15.28 11.54
CA ALA A 65 11.62 14.52 11.89
C ALA A 65 11.81 13.02 11.59
N HIS A 66 13.04 12.52 11.66
CA HIS A 66 13.39 11.11 11.46
C HIS A 66 12.96 10.54 10.09
N GLY A 67 12.83 11.39 9.07
CA GLY A 67 12.38 10.98 7.74
C GLY A 67 10.90 10.56 7.67
N LEU A 68 10.10 10.90 8.69
CA LEU A 68 8.66 10.64 8.73
C LEU A 68 7.91 11.46 7.67
N TYR A 69 6.72 11.00 7.33
CA TYR A 69 5.86 11.60 6.31
C TYR A 69 4.62 12.21 6.95
N LEU A 70 4.07 13.25 6.32
CA LEU A 70 2.73 13.73 6.60
C LEU A 70 1.68 12.82 5.95
N GLU A 71 0.53 12.65 6.60
CA GLU A 71 -0.62 11.95 5.98
C GLU A 71 -1.17 12.71 4.76
N ARG A 72 -1.03 14.03 4.73
CA ARG A 72 -1.39 14.88 3.57
C ARG A 72 -0.72 16.25 3.59
N THR A 73 -0.74 16.91 2.43
CA THR A 73 -0.42 18.33 2.30
C THR A 73 -1.54 19.07 1.55
N PRO A 74 -1.97 20.28 1.99
CA PRO A 74 -1.63 20.89 3.27
C PRO A 74 -2.28 20.11 4.43
N ARG A 75 -1.60 20.10 5.58
CA ARG A 75 -2.14 19.54 6.83
C ARG A 75 -3.36 20.35 7.27
N ARG A 76 -4.36 19.69 7.87
CA ARG A 76 -5.53 20.33 8.50
C ARG A 76 -5.60 20.01 9.98
N ALA A 77 -6.43 20.76 10.69
CA ALA A 77 -6.73 20.50 12.09
C ALA A 77 -7.29 19.09 12.29
N GLY A 78 -6.78 18.38 13.29
CA GLY A 78 -7.14 17.01 13.60
C GLY A 78 -6.38 15.93 12.83
N ASP A 79 -5.52 16.31 11.87
CA ASP A 79 -4.66 15.32 11.21
C ASP A 79 -3.63 14.75 12.19
N PRO A 80 -3.31 13.45 12.05
CA PRO A 80 -2.17 12.88 12.75
C PRO A 80 -0.90 13.66 12.39
N GLU A 81 0.04 13.66 13.33
CA GLU A 81 1.30 14.40 13.14
C GLU A 81 2.16 13.81 12.03
N HIS A 82 2.10 12.49 11.91
CA HIS A 82 2.82 11.69 10.94
C HIS A 82 1.84 10.77 10.19
N SER A 83 2.27 10.18 9.09
CA SER A 83 1.49 9.21 8.35
C SER A 83 1.37 7.89 9.12
N TYR A 84 0.37 7.10 8.78
CA TYR A 84 0.33 5.70 9.21
C TYR A 84 1.48 4.89 8.58
N LEU A 85 1.69 3.66 9.04
CA LEU A 85 2.70 2.74 8.50
C LEU A 85 2.47 2.45 7.01
N TRP A 86 1.21 2.33 6.58
CA TRP A 86 0.92 1.98 5.20
C TRP A 86 1.49 3.01 4.20
N PRO A 87 1.18 4.33 4.30
CA PRO A 87 1.84 5.32 3.43
C PRO A 87 3.36 5.34 3.55
N MET A 88 3.92 5.14 4.75
CA MET A 88 5.37 5.08 4.95
C MET A 88 6.01 3.90 4.18
N ARG A 89 5.36 2.73 4.16
CA ARG A 89 5.80 1.57 3.39
C ARG A 89 5.70 1.80 1.87
N GLU A 90 4.66 2.50 1.41
CA GLU A 90 4.55 2.87 0.00
C GLU A 90 5.66 3.86 -0.42
N ALA A 91 5.99 4.83 0.44
CA ALA A 91 7.11 5.74 0.21
C ALA A 91 8.47 5.00 0.20
N THR A 92 8.62 3.99 1.07
CA THR A 92 9.80 3.12 1.11
C THR A 92 9.93 2.31 -0.17
N ALA A 93 8.84 1.71 -0.65
CA ALA A 93 8.81 0.98 -1.91
C ALA A 93 9.17 1.88 -3.10
N ALA A 94 8.62 3.10 -3.14
CA ALA A 94 8.98 4.09 -4.16
C ALA A 94 10.50 4.38 -4.15
N ALA A 95 11.13 4.56 -2.98
CA ALA A 95 12.58 4.78 -2.89
C ALA A 95 13.39 3.56 -3.39
N VAL A 96 12.91 2.34 -3.17
CA VAL A 96 13.52 1.12 -3.73
C VAL A 96 13.38 1.07 -5.26
N ASP A 97 12.20 1.39 -5.78
CA ASP A 97 11.95 1.42 -7.23
C ASP A 97 12.81 2.47 -7.93
N MET A 98 13.04 3.62 -7.30
CA MET A 98 13.94 4.66 -7.82
C MET A 98 15.38 4.17 -8.02
N GLN A 99 15.84 3.19 -7.24
CA GLN A 99 17.18 2.59 -7.44
C GLN A 99 17.30 1.79 -8.74
N GLN A 100 16.18 1.41 -9.35
CA GLN A 100 16.16 0.66 -10.61
C GLN A 100 16.17 1.57 -11.85
N LEU A 101 16.17 2.90 -11.66
CA LEU A 101 16.22 3.82 -12.79
C LEU A 101 17.60 3.81 -13.47
N PRO A 102 17.63 3.89 -14.82
CA PRO A 102 18.87 3.94 -15.56
C PRO A 102 19.64 5.24 -15.25
N ASN A 103 20.95 5.12 -15.06
CA ASN A 103 21.91 6.20 -14.78
C ASN A 103 21.77 6.92 -13.42
N THR A 104 20.55 7.05 -12.86
CA THR A 104 20.30 7.80 -11.61
C THR A 104 20.01 6.92 -10.40
N GLY A 105 19.80 5.61 -10.59
CA GLY A 105 19.42 4.72 -9.47
C GLY A 105 20.42 4.67 -8.31
N GLN A 106 21.70 4.92 -8.56
CA GLN A 106 22.72 4.99 -7.51
C GLN A 106 22.45 6.11 -6.50
N ASP A 107 21.90 7.23 -6.96
CA ASP A 107 21.66 8.43 -6.16
C ASP A 107 20.55 8.20 -5.12
N HIS A 108 19.69 7.19 -5.33
CA HIS A 108 18.55 6.88 -4.46
C HIS A 108 18.81 5.77 -3.43
N ARG A 109 20.03 5.23 -3.36
CA ARG A 109 20.36 4.18 -2.38
C ARG A 109 20.27 4.66 -0.94
N GLN A 110 20.77 5.88 -0.69
CA GLN A 110 20.74 6.46 0.64
C GLN A 110 19.29 6.71 1.07
N ASP A 111 18.47 7.31 0.20
CA ASP A 111 17.05 7.52 0.47
C ASP A 111 16.35 6.22 0.90
N ALA A 112 16.58 5.12 0.18
CA ALA A 112 15.95 3.85 0.51
C ALA A 112 16.42 3.30 1.86
N ALA A 113 17.71 3.38 2.17
CA ALA A 113 18.24 2.97 3.47
C ALA A 113 17.60 3.79 4.60
N GLU A 114 17.52 5.11 4.44
CA GLU A 114 16.84 5.99 5.39
C GLU A 114 15.36 5.61 5.57
N ARG A 115 14.66 5.20 4.49
CA ARG A 115 13.25 4.79 4.61
C ARG A 115 13.07 3.49 5.37
N PHE A 116 14.00 2.54 5.23
CA PHE A 116 13.99 1.34 6.08
C PHE A 116 14.24 1.68 7.54
N ASP A 117 15.21 2.55 7.84
CA ASP A 117 15.48 3.01 9.21
C ASP A 117 14.24 3.70 9.82
N THR A 118 13.54 4.53 9.04
CA THR A 118 12.29 5.17 9.49
C THR A 118 11.16 4.17 9.70
N VAL A 119 11.01 3.12 8.88
CA VAL A 119 9.97 2.09 9.06
C VAL A 119 10.15 1.36 10.39
N GLU A 120 11.37 1.16 10.86
CA GLU A 120 11.66 0.53 12.16
C GLU A 120 11.06 1.31 13.35
N LEU A 121 10.80 2.61 13.21
CA LEU A 121 10.15 3.41 14.25
C LEU A 121 8.71 2.94 14.55
N TYR A 122 8.07 2.23 13.61
CA TYR A 122 6.73 1.66 13.81
C TYR A 122 6.78 0.32 14.54
N SER A 123 7.96 -0.25 14.77
CA SER A 123 8.12 -1.47 15.54
C SER A 123 7.77 -1.21 17.01
N GLY A 124 6.80 -1.95 17.54
CA GLY A 124 6.32 -1.76 18.91
C GLY A 124 6.35 -3.06 19.71
N PRO A 125 6.60 -2.98 21.04
CA PRO A 125 6.41 -4.12 21.94
C PRO A 125 4.92 -4.41 22.15
N GLY A 126 4.58 -5.66 22.46
CA GLY A 126 3.21 -6.08 22.79
C GLY A 126 3.04 -7.60 22.78
N ASP A 127 1.85 -8.09 23.11
CA ASP A 127 1.51 -9.53 23.08
C ASP A 127 1.74 -10.17 21.71
N ARG A 128 1.69 -9.34 20.65
CA ARG A 128 2.10 -9.68 19.29
C ARG A 128 3.11 -8.64 18.82
N PRO A 129 4.42 -8.90 19.00
CA PRO A 129 5.45 -7.97 18.54
C PRO A 129 5.37 -7.82 17.02
N GLY A 130 5.58 -6.59 16.55
CA GLY A 130 5.53 -6.27 15.12
C GLY A 130 5.30 -4.78 14.87
N TYR A 131 5.16 -4.44 13.60
CA TYR A 131 4.89 -3.07 13.20
C TYR A 131 3.44 -2.67 13.54
N GLN A 132 3.33 -1.56 14.25
CA GLN A 132 2.06 -0.95 14.61
C GLN A 132 1.51 -0.12 13.44
N SER A 133 0.19 0.03 13.37
CA SER A 133 -0.43 0.84 12.30
C SER A 133 -0.02 2.31 12.39
N TYR A 134 0.19 2.80 13.62
CA TYR A 134 0.70 4.14 13.91
C TYR A 134 1.93 4.04 14.81
N LEU A 135 2.73 5.11 14.84
CA LEU A 135 3.94 5.18 15.66
C LEU A 135 3.61 4.89 17.14
N PRO A 136 4.37 4.02 17.82
CA PRO A 136 4.26 3.85 19.27
C PRO A 136 4.79 5.07 20.04
N ALA A 137 4.64 5.08 21.36
CA ALA A 137 5.32 6.06 22.22
C ALA A 137 6.85 5.86 22.17
N PRO A 138 7.64 6.95 22.23
CA PRO A 138 7.26 8.36 22.45
C PRO A 138 6.98 9.17 21.17
N TRP A 139 6.91 8.53 20.00
CA TRP A 139 6.80 9.22 18.71
C TRP A 139 5.35 9.67 18.41
N ASP A 140 4.37 9.12 19.11
CA ASP A 140 2.98 9.56 19.08
C ASP A 140 2.68 10.63 20.13
N ARG A 141 2.80 11.92 19.78
CA ARG A 141 2.35 13.01 20.67
C ARG A 141 0.85 12.95 21.03
N ALA A 142 0.07 12.13 20.32
CA ALA A 142 -1.35 11.86 20.61
C ALA A 142 -1.60 10.78 21.68
N ALA A 143 -0.63 9.91 22.02
CA ALA A 143 -0.86 8.78 22.92
C ALA A 143 -0.76 9.09 24.43
N THR A 144 -0.87 10.36 24.79
CA THR A 144 -1.18 10.74 26.19
C THR A 144 -2.61 10.33 26.60
N SER A 145 -3.38 9.69 25.71
CA SER A 145 -4.68 9.08 26.00
C SER A 145 -4.68 7.60 25.60
N THR A 146 -4.66 6.72 26.60
CA THR A 146 -4.65 5.25 26.48
C THR A 146 -5.84 4.73 25.65
N THR A 147 -5.70 4.55 24.33
CA THR A 147 -6.61 3.71 23.53
C THR A 147 -5.88 3.18 22.29
N THR A 148 -5.09 2.12 22.47
CA THR A 148 -4.54 1.33 21.35
C THR A 148 -5.70 0.64 20.63
N THR A 149 -6.14 1.21 19.50
CA THR A 149 -7.11 0.58 18.61
C THR A 149 -6.35 -0.34 17.65
N THR A 150 -6.31 -1.64 17.96
CA THR A 150 -5.81 -2.66 17.03
C THR A 150 -6.91 -2.95 16.00
N LEU A 151 -6.79 -2.41 14.78
CA LEU A 151 -7.66 -2.78 13.65
C LEU A 151 -7.07 -4.01 12.95
N TRP A 152 -7.75 -5.15 13.14
CA TRP A 152 -7.51 -6.40 12.42
C TRP A 152 -8.34 -6.39 11.12
N TRP A 153 -7.71 -6.38 9.96
CA TRP A 153 -8.36 -6.81 8.72
C TRP A 153 -8.21 -8.34 8.64
N ALA A 154 -9.33 -9.05 8.72
CA ALA A 154 -9.48 -10.47 8.43
C ALA A 154 -9.96 -10.66 6.98
#